data_AF-A0A8J6PKN5-F1
#
_entry.id   AF-A0A8J6PKN5-F1
#
_cell.length_a   1.000
_cell.length_b   1.000
_cell.length_c   1.000
_cell.angle_alpha   90.00
_cell.angle_beta   90.00
_cell.angle_gamma   90.00
#
_symmetry.space_group_name_H-M   'P 1'
#
loop_
_entity.id
_entity.type
_entity.pdbx_description
1 polymer ?
#
loop_
_entity_poly.entity_id
_entity_poly.type
_entity_poly.pdbx_seq_one_letter_code
_entity_poly.pdbx_strand_id
1 'polypeptide(L)'
;MADQEKERLTRQAAIIAQSLEPHEVKALRILFKASIGSFEKLSGMPGIREPMVDRLAELGLAEKGTANTYTGAIGYRTTALGTAVFSALDKRPRKPSPKINALPSRIATLPPRLKTLK
;
A
#
# COMPACT_ATOMS: atom_id res chain seq x y z
N MET A 1 16.51 10.66 -26.95
CA MET A 1 17.23 10.41 -25.67
C MET A 1 16.28 10.23 -24.48
N ALA A 2 15.10 10.85 -24.46
CA ALA A 2 14.15 10.73 -23.34
C ALA A 2 13.56 9.32 -23.11
N ASP A 3 13.43 8.49 -24.15
CA ASP A 3 12.82 7.15 -24.03
C ASP A 3 13.68 6.15 -23.24
N GLN A 4 15.01 6.20 -23.38
CA GLN A 4 15.88 5.29 -22.64
C GLN A 4 15.92 5.60 -21.14
N GLU A 5 15.82 6.87 -20.76
CA GLU A 5 15.80 7.28 -19.36
C GLU A 5 14.48 6.85 -18.68
N LYS A 6 13.35 7.04 -19.36
CA LYS A 6 12.04 6.54 -18.92
C LYS A 6 12.03 5.03 -18.76
N GLU A 7 12.63 4.30 -19.70
CA GLU A 7 12.70 2.84 -19.62
C GLU A 7 13.55 2.37 -18.44
N ARG A 8 14.70 3.00 -18.19
CA ARG A 8 15.53 2.72 -17.00
C ARG A 8 14.78 2.96 -15.70
N LEU A 9 14.10 4.10 -15.58
CA LEU A 9 13.28 4.43 -14.41
C LEU A 9 12.16 3.41 -14.19
N THR A 10 11.52 2.96 -15.27
CA THR A 10 10.45 1.97 -15.19
C THR A 10 10.97 0.61 -14.74
N ARG A 11 12.13 0.17 -15.24
CA ARG A 11 12.79 -1.07 -14.80
C ARG A 11 13.23 -0.99 -13.34
N GLN A 12 13.82 0.13 -12.93
CA GLN A 12 14.23 0.35 -11.54
C GLN A 12 13.03 0.37 -10.59
N ALA A 13 11.93 1.04 -10.99
CA ALA A 13 10.69 1.04 -10.24
C ALA A 13 10.09 -0.38 -10.09
N ALA A 14 10.16 -1.21 -11.13
CA ALA A 14 9.68 -2.58 -11.06
C ALA A 14 10.48 -3.45 -10.08
N ILE A 15 11.80 -3.24 -9.97
CA ILE A 15 12.66 -3.93 -9.00
C ILE A 15 12.29 -3.50 -7.58
N ILE A 16 12.20 -2.18 -7.33
CA ILE A 16 11.83 -1.64 -6.01
C ILE A 16 10.43 -2.11 -5.60
N ALA A 17 9.48 -2.16 -6.54
CA ALA A 17 8.14 -2.70 -6.33
C ALA A 17 8.11 -4.19 -5.94
N GLN A 18 9.15 -4.97 -6.26
CA GLN A 18 9.26 -6.38 -5.83
C GLN A 18 9.79 -6.51 -4.41
N SER A 19 10.64 -5.58 -3.97
CA SER A 19 11.28 -5.61 -2.65
C SER A 19 10.47 -4.91 -1.54
N LEU A 20 9.46 -4.12 -1.90
CA LEU A 20 8.61 -3.39 -0.95
C LEU A 20 7.73 -4.32 -0.11
N GLU A 21 7.72 -4.09 1.20
CA GLU A 21 6.85 -4.80 2.13
C GLU A 21 5.38 -4.35 2.03
N PRO A 22 4.40 -5.19 2.44
CA PRO A 22 2.98 -4.85 2.36
C PRO A 22 2.60 -3.54 3.07
N HIS A 23 3.28 -3.23 4.19
CA HIS A 23 3.04 -2.02 4.96
C HIS A 23 3.62 -0.77 4.27
N GLU A 24 4.75 -0.90 3.58
CA GLU A 24 5.35 0.17 2.77
C GLU A 24 4.53 0.43 1.51
N VAL A 25 4.00 -0.63 0.86
CA VAL A 25 3.05 -0.50 -0.25
C VAL A 25 1.81 0.28 0.20
N LYS A 26 1.26 -0.05 1.37
CA LYS A 26 0.10 0.67 1.91
C LYS A 26 0.43 2.14 2.18
N ALA A 27 1.59 2.44 2.77
CA ALA A 27 2.04 3.81 2.99
C ALA A 27 2.23 4.55 1.67
N LEU A 28 2.90 3.97 0.68
CA LEU A 28 3.09 4.60 -0.62
C LEU A 28 1.75 4.94 -1.29
N ARG A 29 0.74 4.07 -1.17
CA ARG A 29 -0.61 4.32 -1.71
C ARG A 29 -1.32 5.48 -1.02
N ILE A 30 -1.22 5.57 0.30
CA ILE A 30 -1.86 6.65 1.07
C ILE A 30 -1.15 7.97 0.76
N LEU A 31 0.20 7.97 0.77
CA LEU A 31 1.01 9.14 0.44
C LEU A 31 0.71 9.63 -0.97
N PHE A 32 0.77 8.74 -1.97
CA PHE A 32 0.50 9.10 -3.37
C PHE A 32 -0.88 9.75 -3.54
N LYS A 33 -1.91 9.22 -2.89
CA LYS A 33 -3.28 9.76 -2.98
C LYS A 33 -3.44 11.12 -2.29
N ALA A 34 -2.76 11.32 -1.17
CA ALA A 34 -2.84 12.56 -0.41
C ALA A 34 -2.03 13.66 -1.10
N SER A 35 -0.80 13.36 -1.50
CA SER A 35 0.19 14.35 -1.97
C SER A 35 0.20 14.54 -3.48
N ILE A 36 -0.94 14.40 -4.18
CA ILE A 36 -0.99 14.56 -5.64
C ILE A 36 -0.64 16.02 -5.99
N GLY A 37 0.59 16.24 -6.44
CA GLY A 37 1.07 17.54 -6.90
C GLY A 37 1.42 18.56 -5.80
N SER A 38 1.29 18.21 -4.51
CA SER A 38 1.60 19.12 -3.40
C SER A 38 2.15 18.38 -2.17
N PHE A 39 2.86 19.11 -1.31
CA PHE A 39 3.35 18.57 -0.03
C PHE A 39 2.21 18.54 0.99
N GLU A 40 1.91 17.36 1.50
CA GLU A 40 0.82 17.16 2.46
C GLU A 40 1.32 16.81 3.85
N LYS A 41 0.58 17.23 4.87
CA LYS A 41 0.93 16.95 6.27
C LYS A 41 0.54 15.53 6.63
N LEU A 42 1.31 14.90 7.54
CA LEU A 42 0.97 13.58 8.08
C LEU A 42 -0.40 13.54 8.77
N SER A 43 -0.83 14.66 9.34
CA SER A 43 -2.16 14.79 9.96
C SER A 43 -3.30 14.55 8.96
N GLY A 44 -3.08 14.79 7.66
CA GLY A 44 -4.04 14.50 6.59
C GLY A 44 -3.96 13.06 6.05
N MET A 45 -3.04 12.24 6.54
CA MET A 45 -2.74 10.90 6.02
C MET A 45 -3.01 9.81 7.07
N PRO A 46 -4.28 9.45 7.31
CA PRO A 46 -4.61 8.46 8.33
C PRO A 46 -4.00 7.09 7.99
N GLY A 47 -3.28 6.51 8.96
CA GLY A 47 -2.65 5.20 8.82
C GLY A 47 -1.21 5.23 8.28
N ILE A 48 -0.62 6.40 8.09
CA ILE A 48 0.82 6.60 7.92
C ILE A 48 1.40 7.24 9.18
N ARG A 49 2.63 6.85 9.53
CA ARG A 49 3.43 7.50 10.57
C ARG A 49 4.74 8.00 9.99
N GLU A 50 5.36 8.97 10.66
CA GLU A 50 6.65 9.56 10.27
C GLU A 50 7.73 8.52 9.91
N PRO A 51 8.01 7.47 10.72
CA PRO A 51 9.04 6.48 10.37
C PRO A 51 8.73 5.70 9.08
N MET A 52 7.45 5.55 8.71
CA MET A 52 7.09 4.92 7.45
C MET A 52 7.42 5.83 6.26
N VAL A 53 7.26 7.14 6.42
CA VAL A 53 7.58 8.10 5.36
C VAL A 53 9.07 8.33 5.26
N ASP A 54 9.78 8.35 6.38
CA ASP A 54 11.25 8.39 6.38
C ASP A 54 11.82 7.19 5.64
N ARG A 55 11.28 5.99 5.87
CA ARG A 55 11.67 4.81 5.10
C ARG A 55 11.40 4.93 3.60
N LEU A 56 10.24 5.47 3.22
CA LEU A 56 9.94 5.75 1.81
C LEU A 56 10.88 6.82 1.22
N ALA A 57 11.33 7.78 2.02
CA ALA A 57 12.29 8.80 1.61
C ALA A 57 13.70 8.22 1.44
N GLU A 58 14.13 7.31 2.32
CA GLU A 58 15.39 6.55 2.16
C GLU A 58 15.43 5.75 0.85
N LEU A 59 14.27 5.21 0.44
CA LEU A 59 14.11 4.49 -0.84
C LEU A 59 13.96 5.43 -2.05
N GLY A 60 13.98 6.75 -1.85
CA GLY A 60 13.77 7.75 -2.91
C GLY A 60 12.34 7.81 -3.45
N LEU A 61 11.37 7.21 -2.76
CA LEU A 61 9.95 7.15 -3.15
C LEU A 61 9.14 8.34 -2.64
N ALA A 62 9.60 8.94 -1.54
CA ALA A 62 9.00 10.11 -0.94
C ALA A 62 10.04 11.22 -0.76
N GLU A 63 9.58 12.45 -0.65
CA GLU A 63 10.42 13.60 -0.33
C GLU A 63 9.72 14.47 0.72
N LYS A 64 10.55 15.06 1.59
CA LYS A 64 10.14 15.94 2.69
C LYS A 64 10.35 17.38 2.25
N GLY A 65 9.37 18.23 2.51
CA GLY A 65 9.43 19.64 2.15
C GLY A 65 8.45 20.47 2.97
N THR A 66 8.17 21.67 2.49
CA THR A 66 7.32 22.62 3.18
C THR A 66 5.88 22.49 2.67
N ALA A 67 4.97 21.94 3.48
CA ALA A 67 3.54 21.90 3.18
C ALA A 67 2.89 23.28 3.25
N ASN A 68 3.35 24.13 4.18
CA ASN A 68 2.84 25.48 4.34
C ASN A 68 3.99 26.41 4.69
N THR A 69 4.29 27.33 3.77
CA THR A 69 5.35 28.33 3.89
C THR A 69 5.10 29.34 5.01
N TYR A 70 3.84 29.68 5.30
CA TYR A 70 3.47 30.63 6.35
C TYR A 70 3.64 30.05 7.75
N THR A 71 3.34 28.75 7.92
CA THR A 71 3.46 28.08 9.24
C THR A 71 4.77 27.30 9.40
N GLY A 72 5.64 27.29 8.38
CA GLY A 72 6.85 26.45 8.34
C GLY A 72 6.56 24.95 8.49
N ALA A 73 5.35 24.51 8.14
CA ALA A 73 4.94 23.15 8.46
C ALA A 73 5.51 22.16 7.47
N ILE A 74 6.01 21.06 8.00
CA ILE A 74 6.60 19.98 7.24
C ILE A 74 5.50 19.18 6.54
N GLY A 75 5.74 18.90 5.26
CA GLY A 75 4.91 18.03 4.44
C GLY A 75 5.73 17.00 3.70
N TYR A 76 5.02 16.04 3.13
CA TYR A 76 5.59 14.92 2.41
C TYR A 76 4.88 14.77 1.08
N ARG A 77 5.63 14.43 0.03
CA ARG A 77 5.07 14.07 -1.27
C ARG A 77 5.75 12.87 -1.89
N THR A 78 5.05 12.19 -2.79
CA THR A 78 5.65 11.15 -3.63
C THR A 78 6.52 11.74 -4.72
N THR A 79 7.68 11.13 -4.94
CA THR A 79 8.59 11.50 -6.04
C THR A 79 8.11 10.92 -7.39
N ALA A 80 8.77 11.29 -8.48
CA ALA A 80 8.55 10.67 -9.78
C ALA A 80 8.81 9.15 -9.75
N LEU A 81 9.83 8.72 -8.99
CA LEU A 81 10.13 7.30 -8.79
C LEU A 81 9.04 6.62 -7.97
N GLY A 82 8.59 7.23 -6.86
CA GLY A 82 7.47 6.72 -6.07
C GLY A 82 6.18 6.56 -6.87
N THR A 83 5.91 7.50 -7.78
CA THR A 83 4.77 7.44 -8.70
C THR A 83 4.90 6.30 -9.70
N ALA A 84 6.10 6.08 -10.26
CA ALA A 84 6.36 4.97 -11.16
C ALA A 84 6.24 3.61 -10.45
N VAL A 85 6.73 3.52 -9.20
CA VAL A 85 6.60 2.33 -8.36
C VAL A 85 5.14 2.06 -8.01
N PHE A 86 4.38 3.07 -7.62
CA PHE A 86 2.94 2.95 -7.39
C PHE A 86 2.22 2.45 -8.66
N SER A 87 2.55 3.00 -9.83
CA SER A 87 1.99 2.57 -11.11
C SER A 87 2.36 1.12 -11.45
N ALA A 88 3.59 0.69 -11.15
CA ALA A 88 4.03 -0.69 -11.34
C ALA A 88 3.31 -1.67 -10.37
N LEU A 89 3.02 -1.22 -9.15
CA LEU A 89 2.27 -1.99 -8.15
C LEU A 89 0.79 -2.09 -8.49
N ASP A 90 0.17 -1.01 -8.99
CA ASP A 90 -1.25 -0.98 -9.35
C ASP A 90 -1.56 -1.80 -10.61
N LYS A 91 -0.60 -1.87 -11.56
CA LYS A 91 -0.67 -2.74 -12.74
C LYS A 91 -0.47 -4.23 -12.41
N ARG A 92 -0.08 -4.62 -11.19
CA ARG A 92 -0.07 -6.04 -10.83
C ARG A 92 -1.51 -6.56 -10.82
N PRO A 93 -1.82 -7.65 -11.55
CA PRO A 93 -3.13 -8.27 -11.41
C PRO A 93 -3.31 -8.64 -9.94
N ARG A 94 -4.39 -8.14 -9.32
CA ARG A 94 -4.79 -8.56 -7.98
C ARG A 94 -4.91 -10.07 -8.03
N LYS A 95 -3.91 -10.77 -7.48
CA LYS A 95 -3.99 -12.22 -7.29
C LYS A 95 -5.26 -12.44 -6.49
N PRO A 96 -6.30 -13.12 -7.03
CA PRO A 96 -7.54 -13.30 -6.31
C PRO A 96 -7.17 -13.94 -4.98
N SER A 97 -7.46 -13.24 -3.89
CA SER A 97 -7.35 -13.81 -2.55
C SER A 97 -8.08 -15.15 -2.59
N PRO A 98 -7.49 -16.27 -2.14
CA PRO A 98 -8.22 -17.51 -2.10
C PRO A 98 -9.47 -17.24 -1.25
N LYS A 99 -10.64 -17.26 -1.90
CA LYS A 99 -11.92 -17.21 -1.20
C LYS A 99 -11.86 -18.39 -0.23
N ILE A 100 -11.77 -18.10 1.06
CA ILE A 100 -11.94 -19.12 2.09
C ILE A 100 -13.39 -19.56 1.93
N ASN A 101 -13.61 -20.61 1.14
CA ASN A 101 -14.88 -21.29 1.08
C ASN A 101 -15.11 -21.78 2.50
N ALA A 102 -16.05 -21.15 3.21
CA ALA A 102 -16.54 -21.61 4.48
C ALA A 102 -16.84 -23.11 4.32
N LEU A 103 -16.12 -23.94 5.07
CA LEU A 103 -16.39 -25.38 5.15
C LEU A 103 -17.87 -25.52 5.51
N PRO A 104 -18.68 -26.27 4.74
CA PRO A 104 -20.05 -26.54 5.13
C PRO A 104 -20.00 -27.27 6.46
N SER A 105 -20.55 -26.65 7.51
CA SER A 105 -20.72 -27.27 8.82
C SER A 105 -21.55 -28.54 8.65
N ARG A 106 -20.91 -29.71 8.63
CA ARG A 106 -21.59 -31.00 8.77
C ARG A 106 -22.11 -31.09 10.20
N ILE A 107 -23.24 -30.45 10.47
CA ILE A 107 -24.06 -30.76 11.65
C ILE A 107 -24.67 -32.12 11.33
N ALA A 108 -24.03 -33.16 11.87
CA ALA A 108 -24.56 -34.51 11.84
C ALA A 108 -25.93 -34.49 12.52
N THR A 109 -26.96 -34.76 11.74
CA THR A 109 -28.31 -35.08 12.19
C THR A 109 -28.23 -36.33 13.08
N LEU A 110 -28.11 -36.13 14.39
CA LEU A 110 -28.33 -37.16 15.39
C LEU A 110 -29.81 -37.56 15.34
N PRO A 111 -30.17 -38.84 15.07
CA PRO A 111 -31.56 -39.26 15.13
C PRO A 111 -32.03 -39.29 16.59
N PRO A 112 -33.25 -38.81 16.90
CA PRO A 112 -33.80 -38.94 18.24
C PRO A 112 -34.18 -40.39 18.48
N ARG A 113 -33.41 -41.11 19.29
CA ARG A 113 -33.87 -42.39 19.87
C ARG A 113 -34.29 -42.18 21.31
N LEU A 114 -35.53 -41.74 21.46
CA LEU A 114 -36.38 -42.12 22.58
C LEU A 114 -36.63 -43.63 22.49
N LYS A 115 -36.28 -44.39 23.53
CA LYS A 115 -37.03 -45.58 23.98
C LYS A 115 -36.52 -46.06 25.35
N THR A 116 -37.27 -45.65 26.38
CA THR A 116 -37.81 -46.48 27.47
C THR A 116 -36.91 -47.54 28.12
N LEU A 117 -36.59 -47.33 29.40
CA LEU A 117 -36.23 -48.41 30.36
C LEU A 117 -36.65 -48.01 31.78
N LYS A 118 -37.94 -48.21 32.09
CA LYS A 118 -38.51 -48.86 33.29
C LYS A 118 -40.00 -48.61 33.34
#